data_AF-A0A0G4M666-F1
#
_entry.id   AF-A0A0G4M666-F1
#
_cell.length_a   1.000
_cell.length_b   1.000
_cell.length_c   1.000
_cell.angle_alpha   90.00
_cell.angle_beta   90.00
_cell.angle_gamma   90.00
#
_symmetry.space_group_name_H-M   'P 1'
#
loop_
_entity.id
_entity.type
_entity.pdbx_description
1 polymer ?
#
loop_
_entity_poly.entity_id
_entity_poly.type
_entity_poly.pdbx_seq_one_letter_code
_entity_poly.pdbx_strand_id
1 'polypeptide(L)'
;MAAFRPFQRLPPELRLKVWEYTWPEPQCVEVGDLSMHPEHVPDESGLGRNGVFYDTLCLPPTCRLPRWLSEDFGTRIVDEDPLEACPDPIALRINQESRIHTLRRHVRLQHPTIPSATFYFNPHSDLLCLTVDVDEAYLADLQKLYGPQLKNIRTIVVDQNGFWEEDNIADDTLRFFDNLKLVYVLLDVWDDGESEIMTKQDCLEMAEQLRSRDAALLKRHKWCVKYVDPDLHVYSEIKK
;
A
#
# COMPACT_ATOMS: atom_id res chain seq x y z
N MET A 1 46.57 5.92 -4.10
CA MET A 1 45.19 6.10 -4.64
C MET A 1 44.64 4.72 -4.99
N ALA A 2 43.47 4.34 -4.47
CA ALA A 2 42.86 3.06 -4.82
C ALA A 2 42.33 3.14 -6.26
N ALA A 3 42.68 2.14 -7.10
CA ALA A 3 42.18 2.07 -8.47
C ALA A 3 40.71 1.65 -8.47
N PHE A 4 39.86 2.44 -9.14
CA PHE A 4 38.45 2.10 -9.32
C PHE A 4 38.32 0.81 -10.15
N ARG A 5 37.67 -0.21 -9.59
CA ARG A 5 37.42 -1.46 -10.32
C ARG A 5 36.16 -1.29 -11.18
N PRO A 6 36.19 -1.65 -12.47
CA PRO A 6 34.99 -1.69 -13.30
C PRO A 6 33.90 -2.56 -12.66
N PHE A 7 32.64 -2.15 -12.82
CA PHE A 7 31.49 -2.83 -12.22
C PHE A 7 31.51 -4.35 -12.45
N GLN A 8 31.80 -4.81 -13.68
CA GLN A 8 31.85 -6.22 -14.05
C GLN A 8 32.91 -7.05 -13.30
N ARG A 9 33.92 -6.38 -12.72
CA ARG A 9 35.02 -7.01 -11.96
C ARG A 9 34.78 -6.96 -10.44
N LEU A 10 33.65 -6.40 -10.01
CA LEU A 10 33.23 -6.47 -8.62
C LEU A 10 32.72 -7.89 -8.30
N PRO A 11 32.95 -8.39 -7.08
CA PRO A 11 32.31 -9.60 -6.58
C PRO A 11 30.79 -9.54 -6.77
N PRO A 12 30.12 -10.68 -7.06
CA PRO A 12 28.67 -10.73 -7.25
C PRO A 12 27.89 -10.02 -6.14
N GLU A 13 28.29 -10.19 -4.88
CA GLU A 13 27.60 -9.62 -3.71
C GLU A 13 27.59 -8.09 -3.75
N LEU A 14 28.69 -7.47 -4.20
CA LEU A 14 28.77 -6.01 -4.36
C LEU A 14 27.95 -5.53 -5.57
N ARG A 15 27.95 -6.29 -6.67
CA ARG A 15 27.15 -5.96 -7.86
C ARG A 15 25.66 -5.98 -7.53
N LEU A 16 25.20 -6.99 -6.78
CA LEU A 16 23.82 -7.09 -6.32
C LEU A 16 23.44 -5.94 -5.39
N LYS A 17 24.32 -5.55 -4.44
CA LYS A 17 24.08 -4.37 -3.60
C LYS A 17 23.92 -3.09 -4.42
N VAL A 18 24.76 -2.87 -5.42
CA VAL A 18 24.61 -1.72 -6.32
C VAL A 18 23.24 -1.73 -7.00
N TRP A 19 22.75 -2.89 -7.44
CA TRP A 19 21.39 -2.98 -8.00
C TRP A 19 20.31 -2.66 -6.96
N GLU A 20 20.47 -3.09 -5.71
CA GLU A 20 19.55 -2.76 -4.61
C GLU A 20 19.47 -1.24 -4.37
N TYR A 21 20.59 -0.53 -4.46
CA TYR A 21 20.61 0.94 -4.37
C TYR A 21 19.93 1.66 -5.54
N THR A 22 19.60 0.94 -6.61
CA THR A 22 18.86 1.51 -7.76
C THR A 22 17.37 1.22 -7.71
N TRP A 23 16.89 0.49 -6.71
CA TRP A 23 15.46 0.23 -6.54
C TRP A 23 14.74 1.49 -6.07
N PRO A 24 13.45 1.64 -6.42
CA PRO A 24 12.65 2.73 -5.91
C PRO A 24 12.55 2.64 -4.38
N GLU A 25 12.30 3.79 -3.77
CA GLU A 25 11.91 3.85 -2.36
C GLU A 25 10.56 3.15 -2.16
N PRO A 26 10.21 2.77 -0.92
CA PRO A 26 8.92 2.18 -0.62
C PRO A 26 7.79 3.05 -1.17
N GLN A 27 6.85 2.43 -1.88
CA GLN A 27 5.69 3.10 -2.45
C GLN A 27 4.40 2.73 -1.72
N CYS A 28 3.44 3.64 -1.81
CA CYS A 28 2.09 3.47 -1.33
C CYS A 28 1.18 3.13 -2.51
N VAL A 29 0.32 2.15 -2.28
CA VAL A 29 -0.71 1.71 -3.22
C VAL A 29 -2.03 1.91 -2.53
N GLU A 30 -2.96 2.61 -3.15
CA GLU A 30 -4.30 2.83 -2.60
C GLU A 30 -5.34 1.98 -3.32
N VAL A 31 -6.51 1.83 -2.72
CA VAL A 31 -7.69 1.32 -3.41
C VAL A 31 -8.35 2.51 -4.11
N GLY A 32 -8.39 2.51 -5.44
CA GLY A 32 -8.91 3.62 -6.23
C GLY A 32 -9.98 3.19 -7.23
N ASP A 33 -10.86 4.13 -7.58
CA ASP A 33 -11.86 3.95 -8.63
C ASP A 33 -11.57 4.91 -9.80
N LEU A 34 -11.14 4.36 -10.94
CA LEU A 34 -10.85 5.16 -12.14
C LEU A 34 -12.10 5.48 -12.97
N SER A 35 -13.31 5.37 -12.40
CA SER A 35 -14.58 5.64 -13.10
C SER A 35 -14.66 7.05 -13.69
N MET A 36 -13.94 8.01 -13.10
CA MET A 36 -13.86 9.40 -13.54
C MET A 36 -12.58 9.75 -14.32
N HIS A 37 -11.67 8.80 -14.53
CA HIS A 37 -10.37 9.06 -15.16
C HIS A 37 -10.51 9.25 -16.70
N PRO A 38 -9.73 10.13 -17.35
CA PRO A 38 -9.82 10.38 -18.80
C PRO A 38 -9.56 9.15 -19.68
N GLU A 39 -8.84 8.15 -19.16
CA GLU A 39 -8.63 6.86 -19.84
C GLU A 39 -9.92 6.00 -19.89
N HIS A 40 -10.93 6.34 -19.08
CA HIS A 40 -12.12 5.52 -18.80
C HIS A 40 -13.45 6.24 -19.06
N VAL A 41 -13.48 7.36 -19.79
CA VAL A 41 -14.72 8.11 -20.08
C VAL A 41 -15.80 7.15 -20.61
N PRO A 42 -16.89 6.89 -19.86
CA PRO A 42 -17.97 6.06 -20.34
C PRO A 42 -18.59 6.73 -21.56
N ASP A 43 -19.11 5.93 -22.50
CA ASP A 43 -19.90 6.53 -23.56
C ASP A 43 -21.19 7.13 -22.98
N GLU A 44 -21.97 7.88 -23.77
CA GLU A 44 -23.20 8.56 -23.32
C GLU A 44 -24.24 7.61 -22.68
N SER A 45 -24.06 6.28 -22.77
CA SER A 45 -24.93 5.28 -22.16
C SER A 45 -24.50 4.85 -20.74
N GLY A 46 -23.37 5.34 -20.23
CA GLY A 46 -22.81 4.88 -18.94
C GLY A 46 -22.23 3.46 -19.00
N LEU A 47 -22.20 2.85 -20.17
CA LEU A 47 -21.64 1.52 -20.40
C LEU A 47 -20.26 1.67 -21.05
N GLY A 48 -19.40 0.68 -20.80
CA GLY A 48 -18.13 0.63 -21.49
C GLY A 48 -18.23 0.20 -22.95
N ARG A 49 -17.10 0.28 -23.66
CA ARG A 49 -16.95 0.09 -25.12
C ARG A 49 -17.54 -1.21 -25.69
N ASN A 50 -18.02 -2.12 -24.84
CA ASN A 50 -18.62 -3.41 -25.16
C ASN A 50 -19.95 -3.70 -24.40
N GLY A 51 -20.62 -2.70 -23.80
CA GLY A 51 -21.86 -2.92 -23.05
C GLY A 51 -21.67 -3.61 -21.69
N VAL A 52 -20.43 -3.63 -21.17
CA VAL A 52 -20.06 -4.17 -19.86
C VAL A 52 -19.70 -2.97 -18.98
N PHE A 53 -20.12 -2.98 -17.71
CA PHE A 53 -19.61 -2.04 -16.71
C PHE A 53 -18.08 -2.11 -16.72
N TYR A 54 -17.40 -0.97 -16.78
CA TYR A 54 -15.96 -0.99 -16.61
C TYR A 54 -15.68 -1.34 -15.15
N ASP A 55 -14.98 -2.45 -14.91
CA ASP A 55 -14.33 -2.66 -13.62
C ASP A 55 -13.23 -1.59 -13.50
N THR A 56 -13.58 -0.47 -12.88
CA THR A 56 -12.75 0.72 -12.71
C THR A 56 -11.98 0.71 -11.39
N LEU A 57 -12.37 -0.21 -10.50
CA LEU A 57 -11.68 -0.49 -9.26
C LEU A 57 -10.28 -1.03 -9.53
N CYS A 58 -9.26 -0.44 -8.94
CA CYS A 58 -7.89 -0.87 -9.13
C CYS A 58 -6.99 -0.53 -7.92
N LEU A 59 -5.74 -0.96 -8.02
CA LEU A 59 -4.68 -0.69 -7.05
C LEU A 59 -3.59 0.17 -7.70
N PRO A 60 -3.80 1.49 -7.91
CA PRO A 60 -2.79 2.34 -8.50
C PRO A 60 -1.67 2.64 -7.48
N PRO A 61 -0.39 2.64 -7.88
CA PRO A 61 0.66 3.24 -7.08
C PRO A 61 0.49 4.76 -7.09
N THR A 62 0.36 5.37 -5.92
CA THR A 62 -0.03 6.79 -5.80
C THR A 62 1.14 7.72 -5.55
N CYS A 63 2.06 7.31 -4.68
CA CYS A 63 3.30 8.03 -4.40
C CYS A 63 4.30 7.17 -3.61
N ARG A 64 5.47 7.75 -3.32
CA ARG A 64 6.42 7.18 -2.36
C ARG A 64 5.96 7.42 -0.93
N LEU A 65 6.36 6.53 -0.03
CA LEU A 65 6.00 6.59 1.38
C LEU A 65 6.28 7.95 2.05
N PRO A 66 7.45 8.60 1.88
CA PRO A 66 7.69 9.90 2.52
C PRO A 66 6.75 11.00 2.01
N ARG A 67 6.33 10.95 0.74
CA ARG A 67 5.35 11.88 0.19
C ARG A 67 3.98 11.56 0.75
N TRP A 68 3.62 10.27 0.77
CA TRP A 68 2.38 9.78 1.34
C TRP A 68 2.20 10.30 2.78
N LEU A 69 3.17 10.07 3.67
CA LEU A 69 3.19 10.55 5.07
C LEU A 69 3.02 12.07 5.26
N SER A 70 3.17 12.87 4.20
CA SER A 70 2.98 14.32 4.26
C SER A 70 1.59 14.81 3.84
N GLU A 71 0.69 13.90 3.46
CA GLU A 71 -0.65 14.22 2.97
C GLU A 71 -1.72 14.00 4.06
N ASP A 72 -2.84 14.69 3.92
CA ASP A 72 -4.07 14.42 4.68
C ASP A 72 -4.73 13.15 4.13
N PHE A 73 -4.89 12.14 4.99
CA PHE A 73 -5.38 10.82 4.61
C PHE A 73 -6.88 10.64 4.76
N GLY A 74 -7.49 11.33 5.72
CA GLY A 74 -8.91 11.16 6.03
C GLY A 74 -9.82 11.72 4.95
N THR A 75 -9.34 12.72 4.21
CA THR A 75 -10.12 13.47 3.21
C THR A 75 -9.68 13.25 1.76
N ARG A 76 -8.66 12.43 1.52
CA ARG A 76 -8.08 12.29 0.18
C ARG A 76 -8.98 11.48 -0.75
N ILE A 77 -9.39 12.13 -1.83
CA ILE A 77 -10.11 11.51 -2.94
C ILE A 77 -9.08 10.77 -3.82
N VAL A 78 -9.20 9.44 -3.90
CA VAL A 78 -8.26 8.56 -4.62
C VAL A 78 -8.51 8.56 -6.14
N ASP A 79 -9.57 9.23 -6.60
CA ASP A 79 -10.00 9.24 -8.02
C ASP A 79 -9.19 10.21 -8.92
N GLU A 80 -8.14 10.85 -8.38
CA GLU A 80 -7.25 11.77 -9.10
C GLU A 80 -5.94 11.12 -9.58
N ASP A 81 -5.18 11.84 -10.42
CA ASP A 81 -3.84 11.47 -10.85
C ASP A 81 -2.93 11.14 -9.64
N PRO A 82 -1.95 10.22 -9.78
CA PRO A 82 -1.04 9.89 -8.70
C PRO A 82 -0.27 11.14 -8.25
N LEU A 83 -0.13 11.31 -6.93
CA LEU A 83 0.58 12.44 -6.32
C LEU A 83 2.05 12.53 -6.79
N GLU A 84 2.66 11.38 -7.06
CA GLU A 84 4.00 11.30 -7.64
C GLU A 84 4.07 10.13 -8.63
N ALA A 85 4.85 10.29 -9.69
CA ALA A 85 5.20 9.16 -10.55
C ALA A 85 5.95 8.08 -9.76
N CYS A 86 5.43 6.85 -9.79
CA CYS A 86 6.06 5.65 -9.21
C CYS A 86 6.65 4.77 -10.33
N PRO A 87 7.88 5.02 -10.80
CA PRO A 87 8.45 4.27 -11.91
C PRO A 87 8.89 2.86 -11.49
N ASP A 88 8.81 1.93 -12.44
CA ASP A 88 9.38 0.59 -12.30
C ASP A 88 10.88 0.63 -11.95
N PRO A 89 11.39 -0.35 -11.17
CA PRO A 89 12.80 -0.43 -10.86
C PRO A 89 13.68 -0.47 -12.12
N ILE A 90 14.59 0.50 -12.26
CA ILE A 90 15.46 0.62 -13.45
C ILE A 90 16.30 -0.65 -13.68
N ALA A 91 16.64 -1.35 -12.60
CA ALA A 91 17.35 -2.64 -12.62
C ALA A 91 16.65 -3.72 -13.49
N LEU A 92 15.36 -3.61 -13.77
CA LEU A 92 14.65 -4.53 -14.69
C LEU A 92 15.11 -4.38 -16.16
N ARG A 93 15.65 -3.20 -16.52
CA ARG A 93 15.96 -2.81 -17.89
C ARG A 93 17.45 -2.88 -18.24
N ILE A 94 18.34 -2.96 -17.24
CA ILE A 94 19.79 -2.87 -17.47
C ILE A 94 20.39 -4.16 -18.04
N ASN A 95 20.33 -5.27 -17.30
CA ASN A 95 20.86 -6.55 -17.75
C ASN A 95 20.13 -7.75 -17.09
N GLN A 96 20.52 -8.96 -17.45
CA GLN A 96 19.87 -10.17 -16.94
C GLN A 96 20.09 -10.39 -15.44
N GLU A 97 21.28 -10.09 -14.91
CA GLU A 97 21.57 -10.25 -13.48
C GLU A 97 20.73 -9.30 -12.64
N SER A 98 20.69 -8.02 -13.00
CA SER A 98 19.92 -7.01 -12.30
C SER A 98 18.43 -7.36 -12.33
N ARG A 99 17.92 -7.80 -13.49
CA ARG A 99 16.52 -8.23 -13.63
C ARG A 99 16.17 -9.42 -12.76
N ILE A 100 16.97 -10.50 -12.81
CA ILE A 100 16.72 -11.69 -11.98
C ILE A 100 16.78 -11.33 -10.49
N HIS A 101 17.73 -10.47 -10.10
CA HIS A 101 17.84 -10.04 -8.70
C HIS A 101 16.63 -9.21 -8.25
N THR A 102 16.20 -8.24 -9.06
CA THR A 102 15.02 -7.42 -8.76
C THR A 102 13.75 -8.26 -8.66
N LEU A 103 13.53 -9.19 -9.60
CA LEU A 103 12.35 -10.06 -9.63
C LEU A 103 12.30 -11.08 -8.48
N ARG A 104 13.38 -11.25 -7.71
CA ARG A 104 13.35 -12.03 -6.46
C ARG A 104 12.72 -11.26 -5.31
N ARG A 105 12.66 -9.93 -5.39
CA ARG A 105 12.13 -9.06 -4.33
C ARG A 105 10.88 -8.30 -4.74
N HIS A 106 10.74 -7.97 -6.02
CA HIS A 106 9.58 -7.31 -6.57
C HIS A 106 8.72 -8.31 -7.34
N VAL A 107 7.43 -8.29 -7.07
CA VAL A 107 6.41 -9.02 -7.81
C VAL A 107 5.69 -8.06 -8.74
N ARG A 108 5.18 -8.56 -9.85
CA ARG A 108 4.32 -7.76 -10.71
C ARG A 108 2.87 -7.92 -10.23
N LEU A 109 2.20 -6.81 -9.97
CA LEU A 109 0.75 -6.75 -9.84
C LEU A 109 0.20 -6.27 -11.18
N GLN A 110 -0.71 -7.03 -11.76
CA GLN A 110 -1.26 -6.77 -13.09
C GLN A 110 -2.78 -6.72 -13.02
N HIS A 111 -3.32 -5.56 -13.39
CA HIS A 111 -4.74 -5.39 -13.66
C HIS A 111 -5.07 -5.98 -15.06
N PRO A 112 -6.22 -6.64 -15.23
CA PRO A 112 -6.57 -7.28 -16.51
C PRO A 112 -6.79 -6.27 -17.66
N THR A 113 -7.33 -5.09 -17.33
CA THR A 113 -7.81 -4.11 -18.32
C THR A 113 -7.15 -2.74 -18.23
N ILE A 114 -6.43 -2.44 -17.14
CA ILE A 114 -5.93 -1.09 -16.82
C ILE A 114 -4.39 -1.13 -16.79
N PRO A 115 -3.70 -0.68 -17.84
CA PRO A 115 -2.25 -0.72 -17.90
C PRO A 115 -1.56 0.15 -16.84
N SER A 116 -2.15 1.29 -16.49
CA SER A 116 -1.67 2.22 -15.46
C SER A 116 -1.70 1.60 -14.05
N ALA A 117 -2.60 0.64 -13.80
CA ALA A 117 -2.69 -0.14 -12.56
C ALA A 117 -1.89 -1.46 -12.62
N THR A 118 -0.90 -1.55 -13.52
CA THR A 118 0.05 -2.67 -13.62
C THR A 118 1.46 -2.20 -13.32
N PHE A 119 2.04 -2.70 -12.23
CA PHE A 119 3.31 -2.19 -11.68
C PHE A 119 4.07 -3.27 -10.91
N TYR A 120 5.32 -2.96 -10.52
CA TYR A 120 6.11 -3.82 -9.64
C TYR A 120 5.98 -3.40 -8.19
N PHE A 121 5.51 -4.32 -7.35
CA PHE A 121 5.33 -4.16 -5.91
C PHE A 121 6.39 -4.97 -5.16
N ASN A 122 7.00 -4.40 -4.12
CA ASN A 122 7.91 -5.09 -3.21
C ASN A 122 7.19 -5.45 -1.91
N PRO A 123 6.86 -6.74 -1.69
CA PRO A 123 6.13 -7.22 -0.49
C PRO A 123 6.79 -6.94 0.85
N HIS A 124 8.04 -6.48 0.88
CA HIS A 124 8.80 -6.26 2.12
C HIS A 124 8.90 -4.80 2.51
N SER A 125 8.60 -3.88 1.59
CA SER A 125 8.73 -2.43 1.81
C SER A 125 7.46 -1.68 1.48
N ASP A 126 6.82 -2.06 0.37
CA ASP A 126 5.66 -1.35 -0.14
C ASP A 126 4.44 -1.71 0.69
N LEU A 127 3.47 -0.81 0.70
CA LEU A 127 2.29 -0.92 1.54
C LEU A 127 1.02 -0.59 0.78
N LEU A 128 -0.04 -1.30 1.15
CA LEU A 128 -1.39 -1.04 0.69
C LEU A 128 -2.06 -0.14 1.73
N CYS A 129 -2.62 0.97 1.28
CA CYS A 129 -3.40 1.89 2.08
C CYS A 129 -4.87 1.59 1.84
N LEU A 130 -5.59 1.27 2.92
CA LEU A 130 -7.04 1.19 2.91
C LEU A 130 -7.56 2.48 3.53
N THR A 131 -7.84 3.46 2.68
CA THR A 131 -8.51 4.70 3.07
C THR A 131 -9.99 4.42 3.36
N VAL A 132 -10.65 5.38 4.02
CA VAL A 132 -12.07 5.29 4.42
C VAL A 132 -12.93 4.84 3.21
N ASP A 133 -13.97 4.02 3.48
CA ASP A 133 -14.93 3.43 2.52
C ASP A 133 -14.58 2.09 1.84
N VAL A 134 -13.49 1.39 2.21
CA VAL A 134 -13.25 0.02 1.72
C VAL A 134 -14.08 -1.01 2.50
N ASP A 135 -15.05 -1.64 1.83
CA ASP A 135 -15.85 -2.74 2.38
C ASP A 135 -15.51 -4.13 1.78
N GLU A 136 -16.24 -5.16 2.22
CA GLU A 136 -16.06 -6.54 1.73
C GLU A 136 -16.37 -6.68 0.23
N ALA A 137 -17.31 -5.89 -0.32
CA ALA A 137 -17.66 -5.93 -1.74
C ALA A 137 -16.51 -5.39 -2.60
N TYR A 138 -15.90 -4.27 -2.20
CA TYR A 138 -14.69 -3.73 -2.84
C TYR A 138 -13.55 -4.76 -2.85
N LEU A 139 -13.29 -5.41 -1.73
CA LEU A 139 -12.26 -6.46 -1.69
C LEU A 139 -12.63 -7.66 -2.56
N ALA A 140 -13.88 -8.10 -2.56
CA ALA A 140 -14.33 -9.20 -3.40
C ALA A 140 -14.13 -8.90 -4.90
N ASP A 141 -14.33 -7.66 -5.32
CA ASP A 141 -14.06 -7.22 -6.70
C ASP A 141 -12.57 -7.14 -7.00
N LEU A 142 -11.75 -6.62 -6.08
CA LEU A 142 -10.29 -6.72 -6.19
C LEU A 142 -9.81 -8.18 -6.32
N GLN A 143 -10.48 -9.13 -5.65
CA GLN A 143 -10.17 -10.56 -5.81
C GLN A 143 -10.40 -11.03 -7.24
N LYS A 144 -11.48 -10.59 -7.87
CA LYS A 144 -11.80 -10.97 -9.25
C LYS A 144 -10.77 -10.42 -10.22
N LEU A 145 -10.26 -9.22 -9.95
CA LEU A 145 -9.34 -8.48 -10.82
C LEU A 145 -7.88 -8.94 -10.67
N TYR A 146 -7.37 -8.97 -9.43
CA TYR A 146 -5.97 -9.29 -9.15
C TYR A 146 -5.76 -10.76 -8.75
N GLY A 147 -6.78 -11.40 -8.18
CA GLY A 147 -6.78 -12.81 -7.82
C GLY A 147 -5.61 -13.19 -6.90
N PRO A 148 -4.87 -14.27 -7.19
CA PRO A 148 -3.78 -14.75 -6.35
C PRO A 148 -2.61 -13.76 -6.19
N GLN A 149 -2.59 -12.65 -6.93
CA GLN A 149 -1.55 -11.63 -6.81
C GLN A 149 -1.64 -10.88 -5.47
N LEU A 150 -2.84 -10.77 -4.88
CA LEU A 150 -3.08 -10.06 -3.62
C LEU A 150 -2.40 -10.73 -2.41
N LYS A 151 -2.09 -12.03 -2.49
CA LYS A 151 -1.27 -12.72 -1.48
C LYS A 151 0.14 -12.14 -1.32
N ASN A 152 0.59 -11.27 -2.23
CA ASN A 152 1.87 -10.62 -2.12
C ASN A 152 1.83 -9.39 -1.20
N ILE A 153 0.64 -8.92 -0.82
CA ILE A 153 0.46 -7.82 0.10
C ILE A 153 0.73 -8.34 1.51
N ARG A 154 1.68 -7.71 2.19
CA ARG A 154 2.14 -8.12 3.54
C ARG A 154 2.04 -7.03 4.58
N THR A 155 1.94 -5.78 4.13
CA THR A 155 1.88 -4.59 4.96
C THR A 155 0.69 -3.77 4.50
N ILE A 156 -0.21 -3.46 5.43
CA ILE A 156 -1.36 -2.61 5.20
C ILE A 156 -1.29 -1.43 6.17
N VAL A 157 -1.73 -0.26 5.72
CA VAL A 157 -1.97 0.90 6.56
C VAL A 157 -3.47 1.21 6.51
N VAL A 158 -4.06 1.48 7.66
CA VAL A 158 -5.49 1.78 7.83
C VAL A 158 -5.67 2.97 8.75
N ASP A 159 -6.75 3.71 8.55
CA ASP A 159 -7.18 4.80 9.45
C ASP A 159 -7.91 4.24 10.68
N GLN A 160 -7.61 4.82 11.85
CA GLN A 160 -8.32 4.54 13.09
C GLN A 160 -9.78 5.03 13.09
N ASN A 161 -10.06 6.19 12.49
CA ASN A 161 -11.38 6.85 12.51
C ASN A 161 -12.26 6.51 11.29
N GLY A 162 -12.09 5.30 10.78
CA GLY A 162 -12.99 4.73 9.77
C GLY A 162 -12.84 3.22 9.70
N PHE A 163 -11.85 2.74 8.94
CA PHE A 163 -11.66 1.31 8.71
C PHE A 163 -11.43 0.49 9.99
N TRP A 164 -10.73 1.07 10.98
CA TRP A 164 -10.40 0.42 12.25
C TRP A 164 -11.39 0.73 13.40
N GLU A 165 -12.54 1.34 13.09
CA GLU A 165 -13.57 1.67 14.09
C GLU A 165 -14.18 0.44 14.76
N GLU A 166 -14.89 0.68 15.86
CA GLU A 166 -15.48 -0.35 16.72
C GLU A 166 -16.62 -1.08 16.00
N ASP A 167 -16.33 -2.19 15.30
CA ASP A 167 -17.16 -3.40 15.19
C ASP A 167 -16.65 -4.33 14.08
N ASN A 168 -15.61 -5.13 14.35
CA ASN A 168 -15.21 -6.36 13.61
C ASN A 168 -14.94 -6.27 12.08
N ILE A 169 -15.18 -5.16 11.40
CA ILE A 169 -15.02 -5.02 9.94
C ILE A 169 -13.57 -5.29 9.53
N ALA A 170 -12.60 -4.88 10.36
CA ALA A 170 -11.20 -5.12 10.09
C ALA A 170 -10.81 -6.62 10.09
N ASP A 171 -11.48 -7.50 10.84
CA ASP A 171 -11.08 -8.92 10.90
C ASP A 171 -11.40 -9.64 9.57
N ASP A 172 -12.65 -9.58 9.14
CA ASP A 172 -13.08 -10.29 7.93
C ASP A 172 -12.43 -9.70 6.67
N THR A 173 -12.26 -8.38 6.65
CA THR A 173 -11.64 -7.64 5.53
C THR A 173 -10.14 -7.90 5.45
N LEU A 174 -9.40 -7.92 6.57
CA LEU A 174 -7.95 -8.19 6.52
C LEU A 174 -7.60 -9.66 6.26
N ARG A 175 -8.47 -10.61 6.61
CA ARG A 175 -8.27 -12.04 6.31
C ARG A 175 -8.17 -12.34 4.83
N PHE A 176 -8.70 -11.46 4.02
CA PHE A 176 -8.61 -11.52 2.58
C PHE A 176 -7.14 -11.51 2.07
N PHE A 177 -6.22 -10.94 2.86
CA PHE A 177 -4.79 -10.91 2.55
C PHE A 177 -4.04 -12.06 3.23
N ASP A 178 -3.98 -13.22 2.56
CA ASP A 178 -3.42 -14.48 3.09
C ASP A 178 -2.04 -14.38 3.78
N ASN A 179 -1.15 -13.52 3.25
CA ASN A 179 0.22 -13.35 3.75
C ASN A 179 0.42 -12.02 4.48
N LEU A 180 -0.66 -11.37 4.93
CA LEU A 180 -0.58 -10.19 5.76
C LEU A 180 0.26 -10.50 7.00
N LYS A 181 1.24 -9.63 7.29
CA LYS A 181 2.14 -9.75 8.44
C LYS A 181 2.06 -8.54 9.34
N LEU A 182 1.85 -7.35 8.77
CA LEU A 182 1.92 -6.10 9.48
C LEU A 182 0.74 -5.21 9.09
N VAL A 183 0.07 -4.68 10.11
CA VAL A 183 -0.95 -3.64 9.97
C VAL A 183 -0.48 -2.43 10.75
N TYR A 184 -0.40 -1.29 10.08
CA TYR A 184 -0.23 0.01 10.70
C TYR A 184 -1.61 0.64 10.86
N VAL A 185 -1.94 1.04 12.08
CA VAL A 185 -3.16 1.78 12.41
C VAL A 185 -2.72 3.22 12.67
N LEU A 186 -3.15 4.14 11.80
CA LEU A 186 -2.85 5.56 11.93
C LEU A 186 -3.68 6.16 13.06
N LEU A 187 -3.01 6.76 14.02
CA LEU A 187 -3.56 7.54 15.12
C LEU A 187 -3.63 8.98 14.63
N ASP A 188 -4.71 9.32 13.95
CA ASP A 188 -4.92 10.68 13.48
C ASP A 188 -6.37 11.08 13.68
N VAL A 189 -6.61 12.24 14.27
CA VAL A 189 -7.94 12.78 14.55
C VAL A 189 -8.14 13.96 13.61
N TRP A 190 -8.89 13.72 12.54
CA TRP A 190 -9.31 14.78 11.63
C TRP A 190 -10.74 15.18 12.00
N ASP A 191 -10.90 16.41 12.48
CA ASP A 191 -12.21 17.05 12.65
C ASP A 191 -12.32 18.19 11.64
N ASP A 192 -13.29 18.08 10.72
CA ASP A 192 -13.77 19.14 9.82
C ASP A 192 -12.72 20.10 9.22
N GLY A 193 -11.59 19.56 8.75
CA GLY A 193 -10.59 20.32 7.96
C GLY A 193 -9.52 21.08 8.75
N GLU A 194 -9.43 20.88 10.07
CA GLU A 194 -8.25 21.26 10.85
C GLU A 194 -7.62 20.00 11.47
N SER A 195 -6.36 19.72 11.11
CA SER A 195 -5.56 18.72 11.82
C SER A 195 -5.29 19.26 13.23
N GLU A 196 -6.01 18.78 14.23
CA GLU A 196 -5.50 18.88 15.60
C GLU A 196 -4.32 17.91 15.68
N ILE A 197 -3.10 18.45 15.57
CA ILE A 197 -1.88 17.68 15.79
C ILE A 197 -1.99 17.07 17.19
N MET A 198 -2.32 15.77 17.23
CA MET A 198 -2.39 15.02 18.47
C MET A 198 -1.06 15.16 19.18
N THR A 199 -1.11 15.48 20.47
CA THR A 199 0.14 15.48 21.23
C THR A 199 0.65 14.05 21.35
N LYS A 200 1.96 13.91 21.56
CA LYS A 200 2.56 12.60 21.84
C LYS A 200 1.84 11.85 22.97
N GLN A 201 1.31 12.59 23.95
CA GLN A 201 0.60 12.01 25.08
C GLN A 201 -0.77 11.47 24.65
N ASP A 202 -1.50 12.20 23.82
CA ASP A 202 -2.79 11.76 23.28
C ASP A 202 -2.61 10.50 22.42
N CYS A 203 -1.57 10.45 21.58
CA CYS A 203 -1.25 9.26 20.79
C CYS A 203 -0.94 8.05 21.69
N LEU A 204 -0.22 8.23 22.80
CA LEU A 204 0.07 7.15 23.76
C LEU A 204 -1.22 6.63 24.42
N GLU A 205 -2.10 7.54 24.84
CA GLU A 205 -3.36 7.17 25.50
C GLU A 205 -4.29 6.44 24.55
N MET A 206 -4.47 6.95 23.34
CA MET A 206 -5.26 6.33 22.28
C MET A 206 -4.69 4.96 21.88
N ALA A 207 -3.38 4.86 21.67
CA ALA A 207 -2.74 3.60 21.30
C ALA A 207 -2.94 2.50 22.36
N GLU A 208 -2.90 2.84 23.66
CA GLU A 208 -3.15 1.87 24.72
C GLU A 208 -4.62 1.48 24.85
N GLN A 209 -5.55 2.40 24.59
CA GLN A 209 -6.98 2.09 24.51
C GLN A 209 -7.27 1.10 23.37
N LEU A 210 -6.81 1.41 22.16
CA LEU A 210 -6.96 0.54 20.98
C LEU A 210 -6.28 -0.81 21.17
N ARG A 211 -5.06 -0.82 21.72
CA ARG A 211 -4.36 -2.06 22.03
C ARG A 211 -5.16 -2.93 23.00
N SER A 212 -5.75 -2.33 24.02
CA SER A 212 -6.56 -3.05 25.01
C SER A 212 -7.83 -3.63 24.37
N ARG A 213 -8.48 -2.88 23.47
CA ARG A 213 -9.64 -3.29 22.68
C ARG A 213 -9.29 -4.46 21.73
N ASP A 214 -8.22 -4.31 20.95
CA ASP A 214 -7.88 -5.22 19.86
C ASP A 214 -7.14 -6.49 20.33
N ALA A 215 -6.58 -6.49 21.54
CA ALA A 215 -5.78 -7.61 22.06
C ALA A 215 -6.52 -8.96 22.04
N ALA A 216 -7.84 -8.97 22.26
CA ALA A 216 -8.63 -10.20 22.24
C ALA A 216 -8.86 -10.71 20.80
N LEU A 217 -9.16 -9.81 19.87
CA LEU A 217 -9.40 -10.11 18.46
C LEU A 217 -8.12 -10.61 17.80
N LEU A 218 -7.03 -9.88 18.00
CA LEU A 218 -5.75 -10.17 17.36
C LEU A 218 -5.10 -11.44 17.90
N LYS A 219 -5.45 -11.94 19.10
CA LYS A 219 -4.96 -13.24 19.62
C LYS A 219 -5.18 -14.42 18.68
N ARG A 220 -6.16 -14.35 17.77
CA ARG A 220 -6.45 -15.44 16.81
C ARG A 220 -5.65 -15.35 15.51
N HIS A 221 -5.01 -14.21 15.23
CA HIS A 221 -4.35 -13.93 13.94
C HIS A 221 -2.86 -14.24 13.89
N LYS A 222 -2.17 -13.85 12.83
CA LYS A 222 -0.70 -13.90 12.77
C LYS A 222 -0.08 -12.53 12.52
N TRP A 223 -0.91 -11.49 12.55
CA TRP A 223 -0.54 -10.12 12.23
C TRP A 223 0.09 -9.44 13.42
N CYS A 224 1.16 -8.71 13.16
CA CYS A 224 1.66 -7.67 14.04
C CYS A 224 0.85 -6.41 13.77
N VAL A 225 0.32 -5.77 14.80
CA VAL A 225 -0.39 -4.49 14.68
C VAL A 225 0.40 -3.42 15.40
N LYS A 226 0.62 -2.30 14.72
CA LYS A 226 1.34 -1.15 15.26
C LYS A 226 0.46 0.09 15.16
N TYR A 227 0.31 0.78 16.28
CA TYR A 227 -0.40 2.06 16.36
C TYR A 227 0.62 3.17 16.19
N VAL A 228 0.45 3.98 15.14
CA VAL A 228 1.46 4.91 14.67
C VAL A 228 0.88 6.29 14.38
N ASP A 229 1.70 7.33 14.51
CA ASP A 229 1.36 8.66 13.98
C ASP A 229 1.63 8.76 12.46
N PRO A 230 1.29 9.88 11.80
CA PRO A 230 1.62 10.10 10.38
C PRO A 230 3.12 10.06 10.04
N ASP A 231 4.01 10.15 11.02
CA ASP A 231 5.46 9.96 10.83
C ASP A 231 5.92 8.50 11.03
N LEU A 232 4.97 7.56 11.19
CA LEU A 232 5.18 6.16 11.52
C LEU A 232 5.91 5.89 12.85
N HIS A 233 5.89 6.84 13.80
CA HIS A 233 6.37 6.56 15.14
C HIS A 233 5.43 5.59 15.84
N VAL A 234 5.98 4.51 16.39
CA VAL A 234 5.20 3.48 17.06
C VAL A 234 4.95 3.87 18.51
N TYR A 235 3.68 4.02 18.88
CA TYR A 235 3.24 4.35 20.24
C TYR A 235 2.88 3.09 21.03
N SER A 236 2.27 2.12 20.36
CA SER A 236 2.00 0.81 20.94
C SER A 236 1.98 -0.27 19.86
N GLU A 237 2.12 -1.53 20.27
CA GLU A 237 2.12 -2.66 19.35
C GLU A 237 1.58 -3.95 19.98
N ILE A 238 0.99 -4.78 19.13
CA ILE A 238 0.59 -6.15 19.44
C ILE A 238 1.42 -7.09 18.57
N LYS A 239 2.33 -7.83 19.21
CA LYS A 239 3.22 -8.80 18.55
C LYS A 239 2.61 -10.19 18.49
N LYS A 240 3.03 -10.95 17.47
CA LYS A 240 2.73 -12.36 17.24
C LYS A 240 4.00 -13.20 17.20
#